data_AF-R9KHI0-F1
#
_entry.id   AF-R9KHI0-F1
#
_cell.length_a   1.000
_cell.length_b   1.000
_cell.length_c   1.000
_cell.angle_alpha   90.00
_cell.angle_beta   90.00
_cell.angle_gamma   90.00
#
_symmetry.space_group_name_H-M   'P 1'
#
loop_
_entity.id
_entity.type
_entity.pdbx_description
1 polymer ?
#
loop_
_entity_poly.entity_id
_entity_poly.type
_entity_poly.pdbx_seq_one_letter_code
_entity_poly.pdbx_strand_id
1 'polypeptide(L)'
;MALHPEDSDVTEDDIKDVTIKHILVDAAYNDLGFSVGGRLVVLVESQSTWTLNIIIRALMYLAQTYHDFFKRTKQNLYGSKKVNMPKPELYMIFTGEKPKNPPTTISLSKDFFDNEKIAVDAEAKVLYQEDKNNVIGQYIIFCKVYNEQRKNYGQTKKAVMETIRICKNRNVLKEYLENKEQEVVDIMMTLFDDEQILEAYAKDIDDNATHREARENARIMLKNRRITVEEIPNFFPKLTLEDAKELEAEVMQLA
;
A
#
# COMPACT_ATOMS: atom_id res chain seq x y z
N MET A 1 14.43 4.18 22.06
CA MET A 1 15.27 4.99 21.16
C MET A 1 14.38 5.57 20.08
N ALA A 2 14.41 6.89 19.93
CA ALA A 2 13.31 7.62 19.32
C ALA A 2 13.61 8.12 17.90
N LEU A 3 12.56 8.49 17.17
CA LEU A 3 12.62 9.09 15.83
C LEU A 3 13.45 10.37 15.80
N HIS A 4 13.56 11.05 16.92
CA HIS A 4 14.40 12.21 17.09
C HIS A 4 15.42 11.99 18.21
N PRO A 5 16.69 12.40 18.04
CA PRO A 5 17.72 12.23 19.06
C PRO A 5 17.38 12.86 20.41
N GLU A 6 16.57 13.91 20.42
CA GLU A 6 16.11 14.64 21.62
C GLU A 6 15.02 13.92 22.42
N ASP A 7 14.38 12.89 21.85
CA ASP A 7 13.30 12.14 22.50
C ASP A 7 13.87 11.01 23.40
N SER A 8 14.81 11.34 24.29
CA SER A 8 15.49 10.37 25.16
C SER A 8 14.58 9.77 26.23
N ASP A 9 13.50 10.49 26.59
CA ASP A 9 12.64 10.19 27.74
C ASP A 9 11.25 9.70 27.32
N VAL A 10 11.02 9.48 26.02
CA VAL A 10 9.74 9.00 25.48
C VAL A 10 9.58 7.50 25.72
N THR A 11 8.44 7.11 26.30
CA THR A 11 8.04 5.72 26.57
C THR A 11 6.89 5.27 25.67
N GLU A 12 6.54 3.98 25.72
CA GLU A 12 5.41 3.44 24.95
C GLU A 12 4.07 4.11 25.33
N ASP A 13 3.87 4.43 26.61
CA ASP A 13 2.66 5.08 27.13
C ASP A 13 2.45 6.51 26.59
N ASP A 14 3.51 7.13 26.06
CA ASP A 14 3.46 8.44 25.44
C ASP A 14 2.95 8.38 23.99
N ILE A 15 2.97 7.19 23.38
CA ILE A 15 2.48 6.96 22.02
C ILE A 15 0.95 6.87 22.05
N LYS A 16 0.30 7.77 21.31
CA LYS A 16 -1.15 7.88 21.25
C LYS A 16 -1.62 7.85 19.82
N ASP A 17 -2.92 7.67 19.63
CA ASP A 17 -3.56 7.89 18.34
C ASP A 17 -2.97 7.02 17.21
N VAL A 18 -2.56 5.80 17.56
CA VAL A 18 -2.00 4.83 16.63
C VAL A 18 -3.07 4.43 15.63
N THR A 19 -2.78 4.68 14.36
CA THR A 19 -3.60 4.32 13.21
C THR A 19 -2.75 3.44 12.32
N ILE A 20 -3.16 2.19 12.16
CA ILE A 20 -2.68 1.30 11.11
C ILE A 20 -3.88 1.15 10.19
N LYS A 21 -3.83 1.78 9.02
CA LYS A 21 -4.86 1.57 8.00
C LYS A 21 -4.24 0.82 6.84
N HIS A 22 -4.61 -0.45 6.74
CA HIS A 22 -4.79 -1.07 5.43
C HIS A 22 -5.96 -0.32 4.79
N ILE A 23 -5.67 0.69 3.97
CA ILE A 23 -6.74 1.32 3.20
C ILE A 23 -7.20 0.25 2.21
N LEU A 24 -8.36 -0.33 2.51
CA LEU A 24 -9.12 -1.36 1.79
C LEU A 24 -9.55 -0.93 0.37
N VAL A 25 -8.72 -0.17 -0.35
CA VAL A 25 -8.96 0.20 -1.74
C VAL A 25 -7.59 0.36 -2.45
N ASP A 26 -7.23 -0.67 -3.20
CA ASP A 26 -6.23 -0.69 -4.29
C ASP A 26 -4.76 -0.30 -4.01
N ALA A 27 -4.20 -0.82 -2.92
CA ALA A 27 -2.89 -1.50 -2.91
C ALA A 27 -2.43 -1.76 -1.47
N ALA A 28 -1.65 -2.84 -1.30
CA ALA A 28 -1.00 -3.21 -0.05
C ALA A 28 -0.03 -2.11 0.40
N TYR A 29 -0.49 -1.16 1.21
CA TYR A 29 0.39 -0.20 1.85
C TYR A 29 0.20 -0.14 3.36
N ASN A 30 1.32 -0.29 4.07
CA ASN A 30 1.44 -0.24 5.52
C ASN A 30 1.71 1.20 5.95
N ASP A 31 0.66 2.02 6.04
CA ASP A 31 0.77 3.38 6.57
C ASP A 31 0.50 3.39 8.06
N LEU A 32 1.41 4.03 8.80
CA LEU A 32 1.36 4.13 10.24
C LEU A 32 1.32 5.61 10.63
N GLY A 33 0.23 6.02 11.25
CA GLY A 33 0.11 7.33 11.89
C GLY A 33 0.09 7.17 13.41
N PHE A 34 0.86 7.95 14.14
CA PHE A 34 0.78 7.99 15.60
C PHE A 34 1.20 9.37 16.13
N SER A 35 0.71 9.72 17.32
CA SER A 35 1.04 10.96 18.01
C SER A 35 2.02 10.71 19.15
N VAL A 36 3.04 11.56 19.26
CA VAL A 36 4.04 11.53 20.33
C VAL A 36 4.57 12.94 20.60
N GLY A 37 4.66 13.35 21.86
CA GLY A 37 5.22 14.66 22.22
C GLY A 37 4.54 15.86 21.55
N GLY A 38 3.23 15.79 21.26
CA GLY A 38 2.49 16.85 20.54
C GLY A 38 2.74 16.90 19.02
N ARG A 39 3.47 15.93 18.47
CA ARG A 39 3.65 15.72 17.03
C ARG A 39 2.75 14.59 16.57
N LEU A 40 2.31 14.65 15.32
CA LEU A 40 1.66 13.57 14.60
C LEU A 40 2.62 13.08 13.53
N VAL A 41 3.17 11.89 13.74
CA VAL A 41 4.08 11.23 12.83
C VAL A 41 3.26 10.38 11.86
N VAL A 42 3.49 10.56 10.57
CA VAL A 42 2.94 9.72 9.50
C VAL A 42 4.11 9.06 8.78
N LEU A 43 4.17 7.75 8.88
CA LEU A 43 5.14 6.89 8.20
C LEU A 43 4.44 6.22 7.02
N VAL A 44 4.97 6.46 5.83
CA VAL A 44 4.44 5.92 4.58
C VAL A 44 5.49 5.01 3.96
N GLU A 45 5.18 3.74 3.80
CA GLU A 45 6.15 2.75 3.32
C GLU A 45 6.11 2.56 1.80
N SER A 46 7.28 2.55 1.16
CA SER A 46 7.44 2.23 -0.26
C SER A 46 8.41 1.07 -0.42
N GLN A 47 7.90 -0.11 -0.81
CA GLN A 47 8.64 -1.35 -0.70
C GLN A 47 9.56 -1.70 -1.89
N SER A 48 9.22 -1.33 -3.12
CA SER A 48 9.86 -1.87 -4.33
C SER A 48 10.39 -0.81 -5.29
N THR A 49 9.54 0.11 -5.74
CA THR A 49 9.89 1.11 -6.76
C THR A 49 9.90 2.51 -6.17
N TRP A 50 10.93 3.30 -6.51
CA TRP A 50 10.97 4.71 -6.15
C TRP A 50 9.84 5.48 -6.84
N THR A 51 9.07 6.24 -6.08
CA THR A 51 7.99 7.08 -6.62
C THR A 51 7.85 8.36 -5.83
N LEU A 52 7.70 9.49 -6.54
CA LEU A 52 7.42 10.79 -5.93
C LEU A 52 5.95 10.90 -5.51
N ASN A 53 5.05 10.08 -6.08
CA ASN A 53 3.61 10.07 -5.77
C ASN A 53 3.32 9.75 -4.29
N ILE A 54 4.31 9.22 -3.58
CA ILE A 54 4.26 8.93 -2.14
C ILE A 54 3.88 10.17 -1.31
N ILE A 55 4.26 11.38 -1.75
CA ILE A 55 3.93 12.63 -1.05
C ILE A 55 2.42 12.91 -1.09
N ILE A 56 1.76 12.55 -2.19
CA ILE A 56 0.30 12.67 -2.35
C ILE A 56 -0.39 11.71 -1.37
N ARG A 57 0.11 10.47 -1.27
CA ARG A 57 -0.40 9.48 -0.32
C ARG A 57 -0.23 9.92 1.14
N ALA A 58 0.94 10.46 1.48
CA ALA A 58 1.21 11.02 2.80
C ALA A 58 0.24 12.14 3.17
N LEU A 59 -0.07 13.03 2.21
CA LEU A 59 -1.04 14.11 2.40
C LEU A 59 -2.47 13.59 2.62
N MET A 60 -2.93 12.63 1.82
CA MET A 60 -4.24 12.00 1.98
C MET A 60 -4.35 11.32 3.35
N TYR A 61 -3.32 10.57 3.73
CA TYR A 61 -3.26 9.90 5.02
C TYR A 61 -3.26 10.89 6.19
N LEU A 62 -2.51 11.99 6.07
CA LEU A 62 -2.46 13.05 7.08
C LEU A 62 -3.84 13.68 7.29
N ALA A 63 -4.53 14.04 6.21
CA ALA A 63 -5.86 14.63 6.27
C ALA A 63 -6.86 13.71 6.98
N GLN A 64 -6.85 12.41 6.64
CA GLN A 64 -7.67 11.41 7.29
C GLN A 64 -7.32 11.23 8.77
N THR A 65 -6.04 11.24 9.12
CA THR A 65 -5.57 11.09 10.49
C THR A 65 -6.00 12.27 11.36
N TYR A 66 -5.94 13.49 10.82
CA TYR A 66 -6.46 14.67 11.52
C TYR A 66 -7.97 14.64 11.70
N HIS A 67 -8.72 14.21 10.68
CA HIS A 67 -10.16 14.04 10.80
C HIS A 67 -10.52 13.10 11.95
N ASP A 68 -9.85 11.95 12.04
CA ASP A 68 -10.06 10.99 13.11
C ASP A 68 -9.62 11.53 14.47
N PHE A 69 -8.53 12.30 14.51
CA PHE A 69 -8.07 13.00 15.71
C PHE A 69 -9.10 14.00 16.25
N PHE A 70 -9.64 14.88 15.40
CA PHE A 70 -10.64 15.87 15.83
C PHE A 70 -11.93 15.21 16.30
N LYS A 71 -12.36 14.13 15.63
CA LYS A 71 -13.52 13.33 16.06
C LYS A 71 -13.30 12.69 17.43
N ARG A 72 -12.19 11.97 17.61
CA ARG A 72 -11.87 11.27 18.87
C ARG A 72 -11.71 12.24 20.04
N THR A 73 -11.04 13.37 19.82
CA THR A 73 -10.84 14.42 20.84
C THR A 73 -12.06 15.32 21.02
N LYS A 74 -13.16 15.06 20.29
CA LYS A 74 -14.43 15.81 20.34
C LYS A 74 -14.24 17.32 20.14
N GLN A 75 -13.29 17.71 19.31
CA GLN A 75 -13.01 19.11 19.05
C GLN A 75 -14.01 19.70 18.05
N ASN A 76 -14.54 20.87 18.36
CA ASN A 76 -15.56 21.51 17.55
C ASN A 76 -14.94 22.33 16.41
N LEU A 77 -14.79 21.70 15.23
CA LEU A 77 -14.31 22.37 14.01
C LEU A 77 -15.26 23.45 13.46
N TYR A 78 -16.53 23.44 13.89
CA TYR A 78 -17.54 24.43 13.49
C TYR A 78 -17.67 25.59 14.49
N GLY A 79 -16.91 25.55 15.59
CA GLY A 79 -16.89 26.59 16.59
C GLY A 79 -16.01 27.78 16.20
N SER A 80 -16.19 28.91 16.88
CA SER A 80 -15.35 30.10 16.70
C SER A 80 -13.99 30.01 17.38
N LYS A 81 -13.78 29.03 18.27
CA LYS A 81 -12.52 28.83 19.00
C LYS A 81 -11.55 27.99 18.17
N LYS A 82 -10.28 28.39 18.14
CA LYS A 82 -9.21 27.62 17.52
C LYS A 82 -9.08 26.24 18.19
N VAL A 83 -9.10 25.19 17.38
CA VAL A 83 -8.85 23.81 17.82
C VAL A 83 -7.36 23.57 18.04
N ASN A 84 -7.04 22.63 18.93
CA ASN A 84 -5.68 22.13 19.11
C ASN A 84 -5.38 21.05 18.07
N MET A 85 -4.19 21.07 17.48
CA MET A 85 -3.77 20.11 16.46
C MET A 85 -2.28 19.79 16.64
N PRO A 86 -1.89 18.50 16.67
CA PRO A 86 -0.50 18.12 16.74
C PRO A 86 0.23 18.51 15.46
N LYS A 87 1.51 18.89 15.57
CA LYS A 87 2.33 19.28 14.42
C LYS A 87 2.61 18.04 13.53
N PRO A 88 2.36 18.08 12.21
CA PRO A 88 2.59 16.93 11.36
C PRO A 88 4.08 16.73 11.07
N GLU A 89 4.50 15.47 11.02
CA GLU A 89 5.80 15.06 10.51
C GLU A 89 5.61 13.90 9.54
N LEU A 90 6.01 14.11 8.29
CA LEU A 90 5.86 13.12 7.22
C LEU A 90 7.19 12.43 6.96
N TYR A 91 7.17 11.10 6.97
CA TYR A 91 8.31 10.28 6.64
C TYR A 91 7.94 9.22 5.61
N MET A 92 8.85 9.00 4.68
CA MET A 92 8.80 7.88 3.75
C MET A 92 9.82 6.84 4.18
N ILE A 93 9.39 5.62 4.48
CA ILE A 93 10.31 4.49 4.66
C ILE A 93 10.49 3.83 3.29
N PHE A 94 11.73 3.83 2.78
CA PHE A 94 12.04 3.21 1.51
C PHE A 94 12.88 1.95 1.72
N THR A 95 12.31 0.80 1.40
CA THR A 95 12.97 -0.52 1.59
C THR A 95 13.45 -1.15 0.29
N GLY A 96 13.26 -0.47 -0.85
CA GLY A 96 13.70 -0.92 -2.16
C GLY A 96 15.20 -0.73 -2.42
N GLU A 97 15.61 -0.96 -3.67
CA GLU A 97 16.99 -0.69 -4.11
C GLU A 97 17.25 0.82 -4.13
N LYS A 98 18.28 1.24 -3.41
CA LYS A 98 18.63 2.65 -3.24
C LYS A 98 18.97 3.26 -4.62
N PRO A 99 18.28 4.33 -5.07
CA PRO A 99 18.65 4.99 -6.31
C PRO A 99 20.05 5.61 -6.20
N LYS A 100 20.71 5.82 -7.34
CA LYS A 100 22.11 6.29 -7.40
C LYS A 100 22.35 7.58 -6.59
N ASN A 101 21.37 8.49 -6.58
CA ASN A 101 21.34 9.71 -5.78
C ASN A 101 19.95 9.84 -5.13
N PRO A 102 19.70 9.21 -3.97
CA PRO A 102 18.42 9.33 -3.30
C PRO A 102 18.30 10.71 -2.68
N PRO A 103 17.16 11.40 -2.87
CA PRO A 103 16.91 12.61 -2.12
C PRO A 103 16.69 12.25 -0.64
N THR A 104 17.09 13.15 0.25
CA THR A 104 16.78 13.07 1.69
C THR A 104 15.34 13.47 1.99
N THR A 105 14.68 14.09 1.01
CA THR A 105 13.41 14.78 1.16
C THR A 105 12.65 14.77 -0.16
N ILE A 106 11.34 14.54 -0.12
CA ILE A 106 10.41 14.75 -1.23
C ILE A 106 9.55 15.96 -0.89
N SER A 107 9.42 16.91 -1.80
CA SER A 107 8.68 18.16 -1.64
C SER A 107 7.63 18.28 -2.73
N LEU A 108 6.38 18.50 -2.35
CA LEU A 108 5.28 18.60 -3.31
C LEU A 108 5.52 19.78 -4.28
N SER A 109 5.77 20.98 -3.75
CA SER A 109 6.04 22.17 -4.58
C SER A 109 7.23 21.97 -5.51
N LYS A 110 8.35 21.46 -5.01
CA LYS A 110 9.57 21.26 -5.81
C LYS A 110 9.41 20.16 -6.87
N ASP A 111 8.86 19.01 -6.49
CA ASP A 111 8.88 17.81 -7.34
C ASP A 111 7.69 17.75 -8.31
N PHE A 112 6.61 18.52 -8.09
CA PHE A 112 5.42 18.52 -8.95
C PHE A 112 5.03 19.88 -9.52
N PHE A 113 5.53 20.99 -8.97
CA PHE A 113 5.09 22.35 -9.32
C PHE A 113 6.26 23.31 -9.54
N ASP A 114 7.42 22.83 -10.00
CA ASP A 114 8.59 23.65 -10.34
C ASP A 114 9.02 24.63 -9.22
N ASN A 115 8.80 24.23 -7.96
CA ASN A 115 9.09 25.00 -6.76
C ASN A 115 8.28 26.32 -6.67
N GLU A 116 7.10 26.38 -7.29
CA GLU A 116 6.15 27.48 -7.14
C GLU A 116 5.55 27.53 -5.73
N LYS A 117 5.18 28.74 -5.31
CA LYS A 117 4.45 28.93 -4.05
C LYS A 117 2.99 28.52 -4.24
N ILE A 118 2.64 27.36 -3.69
CA ILE A 118 1.29 26.78 -3.78
C ILE A 118 0.47 26.96 -2.48
N ALA A 119 -0.84 26.78 -2.58
CA ALA A 119 -1.77 26.96 -1.45
C ALA A 119 -1.67 25.84 -0.40
N VAL A 120 -1.32 24.63 -0.84
CA VAL A 120 -1.11 23.45 0.01
C VAL A 120 0.21 22.84 -0.40
N ASP A 121 1.19 22.86 0.50
CA ASP A 121 2.51 22.27 0.28
C ASP A 121 2.84 21.28 1.40
N ALA A 122 3.68 20.31 1.08
CA ALA A 122 4.14 19.29 2.02
C ALA A 122 5.55 18.81 1.69
N GLU A 123 6.24 18.41 2.75
CA GLU A 123 7.58 17.87 2.70
C GLU A 123 7.62 16.57 3.50
N ALA A 124 8.18 15.50 2.91
CA ALA A 124 8.40 14.23 3.57
C ALA A 124 9.89 13.88 3.60
N LYS A 125 10.38 13.51 4.78
CA LYS A 125 11.75 13.03 4.97
C LYS A 125 11.86 11.58 4.54
N VAL A 126 12.91 11.23 3.80
CA VAL A 126 13.10 9.88 3.28
C VAL A 126 14.05 9.11 4.18
N LEU A 127 13.60 7.95 4.65
CA LEU A 127 14.34 7.03 5.52
C LEU A 127 14.75 5.81 4.71
N TYR A 128 16.04 5.77 4.32
CA TYR A 128 16.66 4.68 3.57
C TYR A 128 17.83 4.01 4.30
N GLN A 129 18.16 4.46 5.51
CA GLN A 129 19.40 4.07 6.19
C GLN A 129 19.24 2.72 6.89
N GLU A 130 19.96 1.73 6.39
CA GLU A 130 20.22 0.48 7.12
C GLU A 130 21.14 0.78 8.28
N ASP A 131 20.56 0.90 9.47
CA ASP A 131 21.30 1.12 10.70
C ASP A 131 20.78 0.17 11.77
N LYS A 132 21.64 -0.75 12.20
CA LYS A 132 21.31 -1.72 13.24
C LYS A 132 21.14 -1.08 14.62
N ASN A 133 21.59 0.16 14.80
CA ASN A 133 21.52 0.83 16.09
C ASN A 133 20.14 1.47 16.34
N ASN A 134 19.31 1.68 15.31
CA ASN A 134 17.98 2.26 15.47
C ASN A 134 16.88 1.35 14.92
N VAL A 135 15.67 1.44 15.49
CA VAL A 135 14.55 0.53 15.19
C VAL A 135 14.10 0.64 13.72
N ILE A 136 14.10 1.84 13.15
CA ILE A 136 13.70 2.05 11.75
C ILE A 136 14.71 1.41 10.79
N GLY A 137 16.00 1.57 11.06
CA GLY A 137 17.06 0.94 10.29
C GLY A 137 17.02 -0.58 10.40
N GLN A 138 16.75 -1.12 11.60
CA GLN A 138 16.52 -2.54 11.79
C GLN A 138 15.27 -3.04 11.04
N TYR A 139 14.19 -2.26 11.00
CA TYR A 139 12.99 -2.55 10.21
C TYR A 139 13.30 -2.58 8.71
N ILE A 140 14.02 -1.58 8.18
CA ILE A 140 14.44 -1.56 6.77
C ILE A 140 15.26 -2.82 6.44
N ILE A 141 16.17 -3.24 7.33
CA ILE A 141 16.95 -4.48 7.16
C ILE A 141 16.02 -5.70 7.17
N PHE A 142 15.04 -5.76 8.08
CA PHE A 142 14.05 -6.85 8.12
C PHE A 142 13.30 -6.95 6.79
N CYS A 143 12.78 -5.84 6.26
CA CYS A 143 12.05 -5.82 4.98
C CYS A 143 12.94 -6.28 3.81
N LYS A 144 14.21 -5.90 3.78
CA LYS A 144 15.16 -6.35 2.75
C LYS A 144 15.43 -7.85 2.83
N VAL A 145 15.70 -8.37 4.03
CA VAL A 145 15.87 -9.82 4.25
C VAL A 145 14.61 -10.57 3.83
N TYR A 146 13.44 -10.05 4.19
CA TYR A 146 12.16 -10.64 3.81
C TYR A 146 11.97 -10.68 2.30
N ASN A 147 12.27 -9.59 1.60
CA ASN A 147 12.23 -9.55 0.13
C ASN A 147 13.17 -10.57 -0.51
N GLU A 148 14.37 -10.79 0.04
CA GLU A 148 15.27 -11.87 -0.40
C GLU A 148 14.65 -13.26 -0.15
N GLN A 149 14.06 -13.50 1.01
CA GLN A 149 13.44 -14.79 1.34
C GLN A 149 12.19 -15.06 0.49
N ARG A 150 11.39 -14.04 0.16
CA ARG A 150 10.27 -14.15 -0.79
C ARG A 150 10.76 -14.59 -2.17
N LYS A 151 11.86 -14.02 -2.67
CA LYS A 151 12.44 -14.42 -3.96
C LYS A 151 12.87 -15.90 -3.97
N ASN A 152 13.32 -16.43 -2.83
CA ASN A 152 13.78 -17.82 -2.71
C ASN A 152 12.66 -18.83 -2.43
N TYR A 153 11.66 -18.45 -1.65
CA TYR A 153 10.65 -19.38 -1.10
C TYR A 153 9.19 -18.99 -1.39
N GLY A 154 8.95 -17.91 -2.14
CA GLY A 154 7.61 -17.35 -2.39
C GLY A 154 6.96 -16.70 -1.16
N GLN A 155 5.67 -16.38 -1.25
CA GLN A 155 4.83 -15.98 -0.11
C GLN A 155 4.48 -17.21 0.73
N THR A 156 5.45 -17.71 1.50
CA THR A 156 5.26 -18.91 2.32
C THR A 156 5.65 -18.67 3.77
N LYS A 157 5.08 -19.46 4.67
CA LYS A 157 5.49 -19.51 6.08
C LYS A 157 7.00 -19.72 6.23
N LYS A 158 7.62 -20.50 5.32
CA LYS A 158 9.06 -20.73 5.29
C LYS A 158 9.84 -19.43 5.04
N ALA A 159 9.40 -18.59 4.12
CA ALA A 159 10.04 -17.29 3.86
C ALA A 159 10.04 -16.41 5.12
N VAL A 160 8.91 -16.37 5.84
CA VAL A 160 8.76 -15.60 7.08
C VAL A 160 9.66 -16.16 8.19
N MET A 161 9.62 -17.46 8.43
CA MET A 161 10.45 -18.11 9.46
C MET A 161 11.95 -17.92 9.20
N GLU A 162 12.39 -18.03 7.94
CA GLU A 162 13.79 -17.80 7.60
C GLU A 162 14.19 -16.33 7.76
N THR A 163 13.30 -15.39 7.44
CA THR A 163 13.52 -13.97 7.70
C THR A 163 13.76 -13.72 9.18
N ILE A 164 12.86 -14.23 10.04
CA ILE A 164 12.96 -14.08 11.50
C ILE A 164 14.24 -14.70 12.02
N ARG A 165 14.61 -15.91 11.57
CA ARG A 165 15.86 -16.57 11.94
C ARG A 165 17.08 -15.74 11.56
N ILE A 166 17.14 -15.24 10.32
CA ILE A 166 18.25 -14.42 9.82
C ILE A 166 18.36 -13.11 10.62
N CYS A 167 17.24 -12.44 10.87
CA CYS A 167 17.21 -11.18 11.61
C CYS A 167 17.66 -11.36 13.06
N LYS A 168 17.15 -12.36 13.79
CA LYS A 168 17.62 -12.68 15.15
C LYS A 168 19.12 -12.96 15.18
N ASN A 169 19.64 -13.76 14.24
CA ASN A 169 21.08 -14.06 14.14
C ASN A 169 21.94 -12.83 13.83
N ARG A 170 21.38 -11.85 13.10
CA ARG A 170 22.06 -10.59 12.75
C ARG A 170 21.89 -9.49 13.80
N ASN A 171 21.23 -9.79 14.92
CA ASN A 171 20.83 -8.84 15.95
C ASN A 171 19.94 -7.70 15.41
N VAL A 172 19.01 -8.04 14.52
CA VAL A 172 18.05 -7.13 13.88
C VAL A 172 16.66 -7.45 14.44
N LEU A 173 16.03 -6.47 15.08
CA LEU A 173 14.77 -6.58 15.82
C LEU A 173 14.76 -7.76 16.81
N LYS A 174 15.95 -8.16 17.30
CA LYS A 174 16.13 -9.45 17.98
C LYS A 174 15.21 -9.61 19.18
N GLU A 175 15.23 -8.66 20.11
CA GLU A 175 14.41 -8.71 21.33
C GLU A 175 12.92 -8.74 21.01
N TYR A 176 12.48 -7.94 20.04
CA TYR A 176 11.09 -7.93 19.58
C TYR A 176 10.69 -9.29 18.99
N LEU A 177 11.50 -9.81 18.06
CA LEU A 177 11.25 -11.08 17.39
C LEU A 177 11.32 -12.28 18.35
N GLU A 178 12.20 -12.27 19.35
CA GLU A 178 12.27 -13.34 20.35
C GLU A 178 10.99 -13.43 21.20
N ASN A 179 10.34 -12.28 21.45
CA ASN A 179 9.11 -12.23 22.24
C ASN A 179 7.83 -12.36 21.39
N LYS A 180 7.88 -11.97 20.11
CA LYS A 180 6.69 -11.79 19.24
C LYS A 180 6.72 -12.62 17.96
N GLU A 181 7.60 -13.62 17.85
CA GLU A 181 7.75 -14.43 16.62
C GLU A 181 6.44 -14.98 16.07
N GLN A 182 5.64 -15.63 16.92
CA GLN A 182 4.38 -16.24 16.48
C GLN A 182 3.38 -15.19 15.99
N GLU A 183 3.27 -14.05 16.67
CA GLU A 183 2.41 -12.94 16.29
C GLU A 183 2.83 -12.36 14.93
N VAL A 184 4.13 -12.17 14.71
CA VAL A 184 4.66 -11.71 13.41
C VAL A 184 4.35 -12.71 12.30
N VAL A 185 4.52 -14.01 12.56
CA VAL A 185 4.18 -15.07 11.60
C VAL A 185 2.70 -15.01 11.24
N ASP A 186 1.81 -14.93 12.24
CA ASP A 186 0.36 -14.95 12.02
C ASP A 186 -0.12 -13.71 11.26
N ILE A 187 0.40 -12.52 11.59
CA ILE A 187 0.11 -11.28 10.85
C ILE A 187 0.55 -11.41 9.40
N MET A 188 1.79 -11.83 9.15
CA MET A 188 2.31 -11.93 7.78
C MET A 188 1.56 -12.98 6.95
N MET A 189 1.15 -14.10 7.55
CA MET A 189 0.35 -15.10 6.85
C MET A 189 -1.05 -14.59 6.51
N THR A 190 -1.69 -13.87 7.43
CA THR A 190 -3.01 -13.24 7.19
C THR A 190 -2.94 -12.28 6.00
N LEU A 191 -1.88 -11.46 5.93
CA LEU A 191 -1.68 -10.53 4.81
C LEU A 191 -1.50 -11.25 3.45
N PHE A 192 -0.91 -12.46 3.43
CA PHE A 192 -0.79 -13.23 2.18
C PHE A 192 -2.13 -13.79 1.71
N ASP A 193 -2.99 -14.18 2.64
CA ASP A 193 -4.32 -14.69 2.30
C ASP A 193 -5.18 -13.54 1.71
N ASP A 194 -5.13 -12.36 2.32
CA ASP A 194 -5.81 -11.16 1.81
C ASP A 194 -5.29 -10.74 0.42
N GLU A 195 -3.96 -10.77 0.20
CA GLU A 195 -3.34 -10.45 -1.09
C GLU A 195 -3.81 -11.42 -2.19
N GLN A 196 -3.84 -12.72 -1.91
CA GLN A 196 -4.33 -13.74 -2.86
C GLN A 196 -5.82 -13.56 -3.19
N ILE A 197 -6.64 -13.21 -2.20
CA ILE A 197 -8.06 -12.93 -2.40
C ILE A 197 -8.22 -11.73 -3.34
N LEU A 198 -7.49 -10.64 -3.10
CA LEU A 198 -7.54 -9.44 -3.94
C LEU A 198 -7.06 -9.71 -5.37
N GLU A 199 -5.97 -10.47 -5.55
CA GLU A 199 -5.49 -10.88 -6.87
C GLU A 199 -6.54 -11.72 -7.62
N ALA A 200 -7.23 -12.63 -6.93
CA ALA A 200 -8.31 -13.42 -7.53
C ALA A 200 -9.48 -12.54 -7.97
N TYR A 201 -9.90 -11.56 -7.16
CA TYR A 201 -10.94 -10.61 -7.54
C TYR A 201 -10.54 -9.72 -8.71
N ALA A 202 -9.31 -9.18 -8.71
CA ALA A 202 -8.82 -8.34 -9.80
C ALA A 202 -8.77 -9.13 -11.12
N LYS A 203 -8.32 -10.38 -11.07
CA LYS A 203 -8.33 -11.28 -12.23
C LYS A 203 -9.75 -11.58 -12.71
N ASP A 204 -10.69 -11.85 -11.81
CA ASP A 204 -12.09 -12.08 -12.18
C ASP A 204 -12.72 -10.84 -12.84
N ILE A 205 -12.41 -9.64 -12.35
CA ILE A 205 -12.86 -8.38 -12.98
C ILE A 205 -12.28 -8.24 -14.39
N ASP A 206 -10.98 -8.50 -14.58
CA ASP A 206 -10.31 -8.40 -15.89
C ASP A 206 -10.83 -9.47 -16.87
N ASP A 207 -10.97 -10.72 -16.41
CA ASP A 207 -11.54 -11.81 -17.20
C ASP A 207 -13.00 -11.50 -17.59
N ASN A 208 -13.81 -10.94 -16.69
CA ASN A 208 -15.17 -10.50 -17.00
C ASN A 208 -15.21 -9.30 -17.96
N ALA A 209 -14.30 -8.32 -17.81
CA ALA A 209 -14.24 -7.16 -18.70
C ALA A 209 -13.87 -7.58 -20.13
N THR A 210 -12.85 -8.43 -20.26
CA THR A 210 -12.41 -8.98 -21.55
C THR A 210 -13.45 -9.92 -22.16
N HIS A 211 -14.18 -10.71 -21.36
CA HIS A 211 -15.31 -11.51 -21.82
C HIS A 211 -16.45 -10.65 -22.36
N ARG A 212 -16.85 -9.58 -21.65
CA ARG A 212 -17.86 -8.61 -22.11
C ARG A 212 -17.45 -7.93 -23.42
N GLU A 213 -16.20 -7.51 -23.55
CA GLU A 213 -15.68 -6.90 -24.78
C GLU A 213 -15.72 -7.88 -25.96
N ALA A 214 -15.29 -9.13 -25.75
CA ALA A 214 -15.39 -10.17 -26.75
C ALA A 214 -16.85 -10.42 -27.16
N ARG A 215 -17.77 -10.49 -26.19
CA ARG A 215 -19.21 -10.70 -26.40
C ARG A 215 -19.81 -9.56 -27.24
N GLU A 216 -19.50 -8.30 -26.94
CA GLU A 216 -20.00 -7.14 -27.69
C GLU A 216 -19.44 -7.09 -29.12
N ASN A 217 -18.13 -7.35 -29.30
CA ASN A 217 -17.52 -7.39 -30.63
C ASN A 217 -18.09 -8.53 -31.49
N ALA A 218 -18.28 -9.72 -30.91
CA ALA A 218 -18.94 -10.84 -31.57
C ALA A 218 -20.37 -10.47 -31.98
N ARG A 219 -21.11 -9.77 -31.11
CA ARG A 219 -22.50 -9.34 -31.36
C ARG A 219 -22.59 -8.39 -32.54
N ILE A 220 -21.67 -7.42 -32.61
CA ILE A 220 -21.56 -6.47 -33.72
C ILE A 220 -21.24 -7.21 -35.04
N MET A 221 -20.29 -8.15 -35.02
CA MET A 221 -19.93 -8.92 -36.20
C MET A 221 -21.06 -9.84 -36.67
N LEU A 222 -21.76 -10.50 -35.75
CA LEU A 222 -22.89 -11.38 -36.03
C LEU A 222 -24.08 -10.59 -36.61
N LYS A 223 -24.45 -9.45 -36.00
CA LYS A 223 -25.52 -8.56 -36.49
C LYS A 223 -25.25 -8.04 -37.91
N ASN A 224 -23.97 -7.78 -38.22
CA ASN A 224 -23.53 -7.34 -39.55
C ASN A 224 -23.29 -8.51 -40.52
N ARG A 225 -23.60 -9.75 -40.15
CA ARG A 225 -23.43 -10.98 -40.95
C ARG A 225 -21.99 -11.18 -41.45
N ARG A 226 -21.00 -10.75 -40.66
CA ARG A 226 -19.57 -10.90 -40.98
C ARG A 226 -18.99 -12.25 -40.57
N ILE A 227 -19.63 -12.92 -39.61
CA ILE A 227 -19.29 -14.24 -39.08
C ILE A 227 -20.58 -15.02 -38.80
N THR A 228 -20.51 -16.35 -38.76
CA THR A 228 -21.58 -17.20 -38.23
C THR A 228 -21.37 -17.53 -36.76
N VAL A 229 -22.40 -18.08 -36.12
CA VAL A 229 -22.36 -18.46 -34.70
C VAL A 229 -21.29 -19.51 -34.42
N GLU A 230 -21.12 -20.47 -35.32
CA GLU A 230 -20.12 -21.53 -35.23
C GLU A 230 -18.69 -20.99 -35.34
N GLU A 231 -18.52 -19.83 -35.97
CA GLU A 231 -17.22 -19.18 -36.13
C GLU A 231 -16.84 -18.30 -34.94
N ILE A 232 -17.79 -17.94 -34.07
CA ILE A 232 -17.55 -17.05 -32.91
C ILE A 232 -16.41 -17.56 -32.02
N PRO A 233 -16.36 -18.84 -31.59
CA PRO A 233 -15.25 -19.33 -30.77
C PRO A 233 -13.88 -19.29 -31.47
N ASN A 234 -13.84 -19.29 -32.81
CA ASN A 234 -12.59 -19.20 -33.56
C ASN A 234 -12.04 -17.76 -33.57
N PHE A 235 -12.92 -16.77 -33.71
CA PHE A 235 -12.55 -15.35 -33.70
C PHE A 235 -12.41 -14.77 -32.28
N PHE A 236 -13.17 -15.33 -31.33
CA PHE A 236 -13.22 -14.91 -29.94
C PHE A 236 -13.04 -16.13 -29.04
N PRO A 237 -11.80 -16.64 -28.84
CA PRO A 237 -11.54 -17.86 -28.08
C PRO A 237 -11.99 -17.85 -26.61
N LYS A 238 -12.30 -16.68 -26.05
CA LYS A 238 -12.88 -16.53 -24.71
C LYS A 238 -14.38 -16.80 -24.66
N LEU A 239 -15.06 -16.89 -25.81
CA LEU A 239 -16.48 -17.22 -25.91
C LEU A 239 -16.62 -18.70 -26.28
N THR A 240 -17.39 -19.42 -25.51
CA THR A 240 -17.74 -20.80 -25.80
C THR A 240 -18.80 -20.88 -26.90
N LEU A 241 -19.02 -22.08 -27.45
CA LEU A 241 -20.13 -22.29 -28.38
C LEU A 241 -21.50 -22.07 -27.71
N GLU A 242 -21.59 -22.23 -26.39
CA GLU A 242 -22.79 -21.91 -25.63
C GLU A 242 -23.02 -20.40 -25.56
N ASP A 243 -21.97 -19.62 -25.22
CA ASP A 243 -22.00 -18.16 -25.28
C ASP A 243 -22.42 -17.66 -26.66
N ALA A 244 -21.89 -18.28 -27.72
CA ALA A 244 -22.21 -17.93 -29.11
C ALA A 244 -23.70 -18.15 -29.45
N LYS A 245 -24.30 -19.24 -28.96
CA LYS A 245 -25.72 -19.54 -29.16
C LYS A 245 -26.64 -18.61 -28.37
N GLU A 246 -26.26 -18.26 -27.15
CA GLU A 246 -26.98 -17.23 -26.39
C GLU A 246 -26.97 -15.89 -27.11
N LEU A 247 -25.79 -15.51 -27.62
CA LEU A 247 -25.62 -14.27 -28.39
C LEU A 247 -26.49 -14.23 -29.65
N GLU A 248 -26.61 -15.36 -30.35
CA GLU A 248 -27.50 -15.50 -31.50
C GLU A 248 -28.96 -15.26 -31.11
N ALA A 249 -29.41 -15.88 -30.01
CA ALA A 249 -30.76 -15.70 -29.50
C ALA A 249 -31.04 -14.24 -29.12
N GLU A 250 -30.09 -13.55 -28.47
CA GLU A 250 -30.18 -12.13 -28.15
C GLU A 250 -30.29 -11.24 -29.40
N VAL A 251 -29.47 -11.51 -30.43
CA VAL A 251 -29.49 -10.74 -31.69
C VAL A 251 -30.79 -10.98 -32.46
N MET A 252 -31.32 -12.20 -32.47
CA MET A 252 -32.60 -12.53 -33.11
C MET A 252 -33.81 -11.93 -32.40
N GLN A 253 -33.78 -11.75 -31.08
CA GLN A 253 -34.85 -11.08 -30.32
C GLN A 253 -34.87 -9.55 -30.52
N LEU A 254 -33.75 -8.96 -30.95
CA LEU A 254 -33.59 -7.52 -31.20
C LEU A 254 -33.79 -7.11 -32.68
N ALA A 255 -34.10 -8.07 -33.56
CA ALA A 255 -34.30 -7.89 -35.00
C ALA A 255 -35.79 -7.87 -35.36
#